data_AF-A0A833CGF1-F1
#
_entry.id   AF-A0A833CGF1-F1
#
_cell.length_a   1.000
_cell.length_b   1.000
_cell.length_c   1.000
_cell.angle_alpha   90.00
_cell.angle_beta   90.00
_cell.angle_gamma   90.00
#
_symmetry.space_group_name_H-M   'P 1'
#
loop_
_entity.id
_entity.type
_entity.pdbx_description
1 polymer ?
#
loop_
_entity_poly.entity_id
_entity_poly.type
_entity_poly.pdbx_seq_one_letter_code
_entity_poly.pdbx_strand_id
1 'polypeptide(L)' 'YSHLATPKRAGGDPLRLAFCWAHGRRKLIKATPKKGSPLVDEALLRIAALYKIEDAIRGKEPEHRRAMRQEMSRPLVDEF' A
#
# COMPACT_ATOMS: atom_id res chain seq x y z
N TYR A 1 -4.92 3.20 13.90
CA TYR A 1 -5.33 1.90 13.34
C TYR A 1 -4.65 0.72 14.01
N SER A 2 -3.38 0.78 14.43
CA SER A 2 -2.72 -0.36 15.09
C SER A 2 -3.46 -0.86 16.35
N HIS A 3 -4.14 0.03 17.10
CA HIS A 3 -4.98 -0.38 18.24
C HIS A 3 -6.15 -1.29 17.85
N LEU A 4 -6.60 -1.28 16.59
CA LEU A 4 -7.75 -2.08 16.13
C LEU A 4 -7.36 -3.55 15.96
N ALA A 5 -6.07 -3.84 15.86
CA ALA A 5 -5.51 -5.18 15.75
C ALA A 5 -5.14 -5.77 17.12
N THR A 6 -5.55 -5.15 18.22
CA THR A 6 -5.21 -5.60 19.57
C THR A 6 -6.41 -6.25 20.27
N PRO A 7 -6.18 -7.18 21.22
CA PRO A 7 -7.26 -7.75 22.04
C PRO A 7 -8.01 -6.72 22.89
N LYS A 8 -7.46 -5.51 23.07
CA LYS A 8 -8.07 -4.42 23.83
C LYS A 8 -9.09 -3.63 23.01
N ARG A 9 -9.45 -4.07 21.80
CA ARG A 9 -10.43 -3.40 20.95
C ARG A 9 -11.82 -3.47 21.58
N ALA A 10 -12.45 -2.31 21.78
CA ALA A 10 -13.86 -2.26 22.13
C ALA A 10 -14.72 -2.69 20.93
N GLY A 11 -15.71 -3.56 21.16
CA GLY A 11 -16.61 -4.04 20.11
C GLY A 11 -16.14 -5.31 19.37
N GLY A 12 -15.44 -6.21 20.08
CA GLY A 12 -15.15 -7.57 19.63
C GLY A 12 -13.69 -7.82 19.25
N ASP A 13 -13.47 -8.93 18.54
CA ASP A 13 -12.13 -9.47 18.26
C ASP A 13 -11.20 -8.50 17.50
N PRO A 14 -9.88 -8.71 17.60
CA PRO A 14 -8.89 -7.97 16.82
C PRO A 14 -9.16 -8.01 15.32
N LEU A 15 -9.08 -6.85 14.66
CA LEU A 15 -9.23 -6.77 13.22
C LEU A 15 -7.92 -7.09 12.49
N ARG A 16 -8.01 -7.83 11.40
CA ARG A 16 -6.91 -7.97 10.44
C ARG A 16 -6.77 -6.66 9.65
N LEU A 17 -5.63 -6.00 9.81
CA LEU A 17 -5.33 -4.80 9.03
C LEU A 17 -4.99 -5.18 7.59
N ALA A 18 -5.51 -4.41 6.63
CA ALA A 18 -5.20 -4.58 5.22
C ALA A 18 -3.81 -4.07 4.82
N PHE A 19 -3.13 -3.32 5.70
CA PHE A 19 -1.84 -2.68 5.44
C PHE A 19 -1.77 -1.94 4.10
N CYS A 20 -2.84 -1.19 3.76
CA CYS A 20 -2.97 -0.64 2.42
C CYS A 20 -1.88 0.40 2.09
N TRP A 21 -1.49 0.44 0.82
CA TRP A 21 -0.44 1.30 0.27
C TRP A 21 -0.64 2.78 0.57
N ALA A 22 -1.89 3.26 0.62
CA ALA A 22 -2.20 4.65 0.99
C ALA A 22 -1.76 5.00 2.41
N HIS A 23 -1.90 4.07 3.37
CA HIS A 23 -1.43 4.28 4.74
C HIS A 23 0.09 4.16 4.84
N GLY A 24 0.69 3.18 4.16
CA GLY A 24 2.15 3.01 4.10
C GLY A 24 2.84 4.26 3.56
N ARG A 25 2.39 4.76 2.40
CA ARG A 25 2.90 6.00 1.76
C ARG A 25 2.87 7.20 2.71
N ARG A 26 1.75 7.45 3.39
CA ARG A 26 1.63 8.58 4.34
C ARG A 26 2.63 8.47 5.49
N LYS A 27 2.90 7.25 5.98
CA LYS A 27 3.87 7.00 7.04
C LYS A 27 5.31 7.21 6.57
N LEU A 28 5.64 6.76 5.36
CA LEU A 28 6.95 7.00 4.73
C LEU A 28 7.23 8.50 4.59
N ILE A 29 6.28 9.27 4.05
CA ILE A 29 6.40 10.73 3.95
C ILE A 29 6.61 11.37 5.32
N LYS A 30 5.82 10.97 6.33
CA LYS A 30 5.98 11.50 7.69
C LYS A 30 7.34 11.16 8.32
N ALA A 31 7.90 10.00 7.98
CA ALA A 31 9.20 9.53 8.47
C ALA A 31 10.39 10.12 7.69
N THR A 32 10.15 10.80 6.56
CA THR A 32 11.21 11.34 5.72
C THR A 32 11.97 12.44 6.47
N PRO A 33 13.30 12.32 6.66
CA PRO A 33 14.10 13.35 7.31
C PRO A 33 14.14 14.65 6.49
N LYS A 34 14.46 15.78 7.12
CA LYS A 34 14.62 17.07 6.41
C LYS A 34 15.66 17.03 5.28
N LYS A 35 16.69 16.19 5.40
CA LYS A 35 17.73 16.00 4.38
C LYS A 35 17.35 14.96 3.31
N GLY A 36 16.13 14.42 3.35
CA GLY A 36 15.71 13.29 2.52
C GLY A 36 16.24 11.95 3.04
N SER A 37 15.87 10.86 2.35
CA SER A 37 16.38 9.52 2.61
C SER A 37 16.25 8.68 1.33
N PRO A 38 17.38 8.24 0.72
CA PRO A 38 17.33 7.47 -0.53
C PRO A 38 16.43 6.24 -0.44
N LEU A 39 16.43 5.55 0.70
CA LEU A 39 15.56 4.40 0.95
C LEU A 39 14.07 4.76 0.94
N VAL A 40 13.70 5.88 1.56
CA VAL A 40 12.30 6.34 1.57
C VAL A 40 11.89 6.80 0.17
N ASP A 41 12.77 7.48 -0.54
CA ASP A 41 12.52 7.96 -1.90
C ASP A 41 12.30 6.78 -2.86
N GLU A 42 13.13 5.74 -2.78
CA GLU A 42 12.96 4.49 -3.54
C GLU A 42 11.64 3.80 -3.21
N ALA A 43 11.30 3.66 -1.92
CA ALA A 43 10.04 3.08 -1.49
C ALA A 43 8.83 3.87 -2.03
N LEU A 44 8.90 5.20 -2.04
CA LEU A 44 7.86 6.06 -2.61
C LEU A 44 7.75 5.91 -4.14
N LEU A 45 8.86 5.73 -4.85
CA LEU A 45 8.88 5.45 -6.29
C LEU A 45 8.22 4.10 -6.62
N ARG A 46 8.54 3.05 -5.87
CA ARG A 46 7.91 1.73 -6.02
C ARG A 46 6.39 1.79 -5.77
N ILE A 47 5.94 2.50 -4.73
CA ILE A 47 4.50 2.73 -4.48
C ILE A 47 3.86 3.54 -5.62
N ALA A 48 4.55 4.53 -6.17
CA ALA A 48 4.04 5.30 -7.30
C ALA A 48 3.84 4.43 -8.56
N ALA A 49 4.69 3.43 -8.79
CA ALA A 49 4.49 2.47 -9.88
C ALA A 49 3.19 1.67 -9.72
N LEU A 50 2.86 1.22 -8.50
CA LEU A 50 1.57 0.59 -8.22
C LEU A 50 0.39 1.51 -8.54
N TYR A 51 0.49 2.80 -8.20
CA TYR A 51 -0.57 3.76 -8.48
C TYR A 51 -0.76 4.05 -9.97
N LYS A 52 0.31 4.01 -10.77
CA LYS A 52 0.20 4.10 -12.23
C LYS A 52 -0.62 2.93 -12.80
N ILE A 53 -0.42 1.72 -12.30
CA ILE A 53 -1.21 0.55 -12.69
C ILE A 53 -2.68 0.74 -12.29
N GLU A 54 -2.94 1.12 -11.04
CA GLU A 54 -4.32 1.33 -10.55
C GLU A 54 -5.06 2.43 -11.31
N ASP A 55 -4.37 3.46 -11.77
CA ASP A 55 -4.96 4.52 -12.59
C ASP A 55 -5.33 4.00 -14.00
N ALA A 56 -4.44 3.23 -14.64
CA ALA A 56 -4.68 2.65 -15.96
C ALA A 56 -5.85 1.66 -15.99
N ILE A 57 -6.09 0.91 -14.90
CA ILE A 57 -7.17 -0.08 -14.79
C ILE A 57 -8.44 0.49 -14.14
N ARG A 58 -8.46 1.78 -13.79
CA ARG A 58 -9.64 2.41 -13.19
C ARG A 58 -10.83 2.36 -14.15
N GLY A 59 -12.02 2.06 -13.62
CA GLY A 59 -13.26 1.96 -14.41
C GLY A 59 -13.40 0.67 -15.24
N LYS A 60 -12.41 -0.23 -15.22
CA LYS A 60 -12.53 -1.57 -15.83
C LYS A 60 -13.29 -2.53 -14.90
N GLU A 61 -13.80 -3.61 -15.50
CA GLU A 61 -14.49 -4.68 -14.80
C GLU A 61 -13.65 -5.28 -13.65
N PRO A 62 -14.29 -5.73 -12.54
CA PRO A 62 -13.59 -6.26 -11.37
C PRO A 62 -12.58 -7.37 -11.70
N GLU A 63 -12.96 -8.32 -12.56
CA GLU A 63 -12.13 -9.46 -12.97
C GLU A 63 -10.90 -8.99 -13.74
N HIS A 64 -11.07 -8.02 -14.65
CA HIS A 64 -9.95 -7.45 -15.41
C HIS A 64 -8.98 -6.70 -14.49
N ARG A 65 -9.48 -5.90 -13.54
CA ARG A 65 -8.62 -5.24 -12.54
C ARG A 65 -7.86 -6.25 -11.70
N ARG A 66 -8.50 -7.36 -11.31
CA ARG A 66 -7.84 -8.44 -10.56
C ARG A 66 -6.73 -9.10 -11.39
N ALA A 67 -7.00 -9.46 -12.64
CA ALA A 67 -6.01 -10.05 -13.53
C ALA A 67 -4.79 -9.13 -13.69
N MET A 68 -5.03 -7.84 -13.97
CA MET A 68 -3.96 -6.87 -14.16
C MET A 68 -3.10 -6.65 -12.90
N ARG A 69 -3.70 -6.69 -11.71
CA ARG A 69 -2.93 -6.64 -10.46
C ARG A 69 -2.06 -7.88 -10.27
N GLN A 70 -2.54 -9.06 -10.65
CA GLN A 70 -1.74 -10.29 -10.54
C GLN A 70 -0.57 -10.29 -11.52
N GLU A 71 -0.76 -9.73 -12.71
CA GLU A 71 0.28 -9.71 -13.74
C GLU A 71 1.28 -8.56 -13.53
N MET A 72 0.81 -7.35 -13.23
CA MET A 72 1.66 -6.16 -13.19
C MET A 72 2.00 -5.69 -11.77
N SER A 73 1.02 -5.67 -10.86
CA SER A 73 1.26 -5.14 -9.51
C SER A 73 1.99 -6.13 -8.62
N ARG A 74 1.67 -7.43 -8.71
CA ARG A 74 2.23 -8.47 -7.84
C ARG A 74 3.76 -8.58 -7.94
N PRO A 75 4.39 -8.63 -9.12
CA PRO A 75 5.86 -8.67 -9.20
C PRO A 75 6.53 -7.48 -8.49
N LEU A 76 5.97 -6.27 -8.65
CA LEU A 76 6.49 -5.06 -7.99
C LEU A 76 6.36 -5.11 -6.45
N VAL A 77 5.37 -5.84 -5.94
CA VAL A 77 5.19 -6.07 -4.51
C VAL A 77 6.12 -7.16 -3.99
N ASP A 78 6.32 -8.22 -4.77
CA ASP A 78 7.21 -9.33 -4.40
C ASP A 78 8.69 -8.89 -4.38
N GLU A 79 9.06 -7.85 -5.15
CA GLU A 79 10.38 -7.21 -5.15
C GLU A 79 10.56 -6.11 -4.09
N PHE A 80 9.51 -5.78 -3.33
CA PHE A 80 9.49 -4.65 -2.39
C PHE A 80 10.24 -4.95 -1.09
#